data_AF-A0A1I7UE17-F1
#
_entry.id   AF-A0A1I7UE17-F1
#
_cell.length_a   1.000
_cell.length_b   1.000
_cell.length_c   1.000
_cell.angle_alpha   90.00
_cell.angle_beta   90.00
_cell.angle_gamma   90.00
#
_symmetry.space_group_name_H-M   'P 1'
#
loop_
_entity.id
_entity.type
_entity.pdbx_description
1 polymer ?
#
loop_
_entity_poly.entity_id
_entity_poly.type
_entity_poly.pdbx_seq_one_letter_code
_entity_poly.pdbx_strand_id
1 'polypeptide(L)'
;MSERLKCKPFFMLTFSELLDGHNGICHFENLQQNIAQNSPTTVYMVGESLWNNWLLRLETDDNFVYPVIEYRSQGRGHEPDNRVWLYLNVMNIEEKSEMMMNRVNRTFKGPGVSIQDVPNDLSIEYGIQLITRRFRIEPWRPNLHDICFDSRRQQLEIYSCLRSFYVSRELLSFHSPYFHSLPPDKKKVDVDWPKFDFCTGGFNLCLRIALGEYVKLSLPPEADVRLCSDSAKRVLVVADDLQLANVIRHCERQMIEGSERFDMKKALLIACTHNLRHFYHHLIRKVKDVKSLHDVIDEENLNEMPGELAKATVKMFFDGSL
;
A
#
# COMPACT_ATOMS: atom_id res chain seq x y z
N MET A 1 14.50 18.44 -40.64
CA MET A 1 15.11 18.21 -39.31
C MET A 1 14.03 18.52 -38.29
N SER A 2 13.52 17.51 -37.58
CA SER A 2 12.55 17.69 -36.49
C SER A 2 13.35 17.95 -35.22
N GLU A 3 13.34 19.19 -34.74
CA GLU A 3 13.77 19.49 -33.38
C GLU A 3 12.76 18.85 -32.43
N ARG A 4 13.18 17.79 -31.74
CA ARG A 4 12.39 17.21 -30.66
C ARG A 4 12.39 18.19 -29.49
N LEU A 5 11.23 18.76 -29.20
CA LEU A 5 10.94 19.56 -28.00
C LEU A 5 11.43 18.80 -26.76
N LYS A 6 12.29 19.44 -25.97
CA LYS A 6 12.91 18.87 -24.77
C LYS A 6 11.97 19.03 -23.58
N CYS A 7 11.10 18.05 -23.35
CA CYS A 7 10.54 17.88 -22.01
C CYS A 7 11.68 17.37 -21.11
N LYS A 8 12.12 18.16 -20.12
CA LYS A 8 13.03 17.67 -19.07
C LYS A 8 12.16 17.11 -17.94
N PRO A 9 11.93 15.79 -17.84
CA PRO A 9 11.36 15.24 -16.62
C PRO A 9 12.32 15.55 -15.48
N PHE A 10 11.83 16.26 -14.46
CA PHE A 10 12.71 16.74 -13.39
C PHE A 10 13.16 15.62 -12.44
N PHE A 11 12.53 14.45 -12.48
CA PHE A 11 13.01 13.24 -11.78
C PHE A 11 12.65 11.99 -12.59
N MET A 12 13.63 11.17 -12.92
CA MET A 12 13.44 9.83 -13.48
C MET A 12 14.19 8.86 -12.57
N LEU A 13 13.48 8.32 -11.58
CA LEU A 13 13.99 7.25 -10.73
C LEU A 13 13.66 5.92 -11.41
N THR A 14 14.69 5.19 -11.80
CA THR A 14 14.59 3.86 -12.41
C THR A 14 14.27 2.79 -11.37
N PHE A 15 13.30 1.95 -11.71
CA PHE A 15 13.00 0.64 -11.11
C PHE A 15 12.78 0.60 -9.59
N SER A 16 11.56 0.93 -9.16
CA SER A 16 10.93 0.22 -8.04
C SER A 16 9.40 0.29 -8.20
N GLU A 17 8.69 -0.63 -7.55
CA GLU A 17 7.22 -0.78 -7.57
C GLU A 17 6.45 0.41 -6.94
N LEU A 18 7.09 1.58 -6.83
CA LEU A 18 6.67 2.73 -6.07
C LEU A 18 6.14 3.79 -7.04
N LEU A 19 4.84 4.05 -6.92
CA LEU A 19 4.26 5.29 -7.38
C LEU A 19 4.65 6.37 -6.38
N ASP A 20 5.71 7.11 -6.66
CA ASP A 20 5.88 8.44 -6.11
C ASP A 20 4.94 9.36 -6.89
N GLY A 21 4.18 10.22 -6.21
CA GLY A 21 3.22 11.12 -6.85
C GLY A 21 3.87 11.92 -7.98
N HIS A 22 3.25 11.89 -9.15
CA HIS A 22 3.77 12.58 -10.32
C HIS A 22 3.27 14.02 -10.31
N ASN A 23 4.10 14.92 -9.81
CA ASN A 23 3.85 16.36 -9.88
C ASN A 23 4.86 16.99 -10.83
N GLY A 24 4.43 17.95 -11.65
CA GLY A 24 5.31 18.60 -12.59
C GLY A 24 4.65 19.73 -13.35
N ILE A 25 5.44 20.31 -14.26
CA ILE A 25 4.98 21.37 -15.17
C ILE A 25 5.30 20.93 -16.60
N CYS A 26 4.30 20.93 -17.48
CA CYS A 26 4.49 20.75 -18.91
C CYS A 26 4.41 22.10 -19.63
N HIS A 27 5.34 22.32 -20.56
CA HIS A 27 5.37 23.52 -21.39
C HIS A 27 4.97 23.16 -22.83
N PHE A 28 4.03 23.92 -23.38
CA PHE A 28 3.55 23.80 -24.75
C PHE A 28 3.90 25.10 -25.48
N GLU A 29 4.78 25.01 -26.47
CA GLU A 29 5.26 26.16 -27.23
C GLU A 29 4.58 26.20 -28.61
N ASN A 30 4.49 27.40 -29.20
CA ASN A 30 3.90 27.61 -30.53
C ASN A 30 2.46 27.09 -30.66
N LEU A 31 1.69 27.20 -29.58
CA LEU A 31 0.37 26.60 -29.47
C LEU A 31 -0.62 27.17 -30.49
N GLN A 32 -0.59 28.47 -30.75
CA GLN A 32 -1.49 29.10 -31.74
C GLN A 32 -1.23 28.58 -33.15
N GLN A 33 0.04 28.38 -33.52
CA GLN A 33 0.41 27.79 -34.80
C GLN A 33 -0.06 26.32 -34.88
N ASN A 34 0.13 25.54 -33.82
CA ASN A 34 -0.30 24.14 -33.77
C ASN A 34 -1.83 24.00 -33.90
N ILE A 35 -2.60 24.88 -33.23
CA ILE A 35 -4.06 24.95 -33.33
C ILE A 35 -4.48 25.30 -34.77
N ALA A 36 -3.91 26.36 -35.35
CA ALA A 36 -4.27 26.81 -36.71
C ALA A 36 -3.97 25.76 -37.79
N GLN A 37 -2.94 24.94 -37.58
CA GLN A 37 -2.56 23.85 -38.49
C GLN A 37 -3.34 22.56 -38.25
N ASN A 38 -4.22 22.50 -37.24
CA ASN A 38 -4.87 21.28 -36.77
C ASN A 38 -3.87 20.13 -36.57
N SER A 39 -2.68 20.47 -36.07
CA SER A 39 -1.61 19.50 -35.87
C SER A 39 -1.94 18.61 -34.67
N PRO A 40 -1.63 17.30 -34.71
CA PRO A 40 -1.83 16.44 -33.57
C PRO A 40 -1.05 16.99 -32.38
N THR A 41 -1.77 17.20 -31.27
CA THR A 41 -1.18 17.81 -30.10
C THR A 41 0.01 17.02 -29.59
N THR A 42 1.09 17.72 -29.22
CA THR A 42 2.21 17.13 -28.49
C THR A 42 1.69 16.38 -27.26
N VAL A 43 2.12 15.13 -27.12
CA VAL A 43 1.79 14.26 -25.99
C VAL A 43 3.03 14.13 -25.12
N TYR A 44 2.91 14.51 -23.85
CA TYR A 44 3.97 14.37 -22.86
C TYR A 44 3.70 13.16 -21.96
N MET A 45 4.71 12.34 -21.72
CA MET A 45 4.66 11.35 -20.66
C MET A 45 4.91 12.07 -19.33
N VAL A 46 3.91 12.05 -18.46
CA VAL A 46 3.92 12.79 -17.18
C VAL A 46 4.11 11.89 -15.97
N GLY A 47 4.01 10.58 -16.15
CA GLY A 47 4.31 9.59 -15.12
C GLY A 47 4.25 8.15 -15.65
N GLU A 48 4.86 7.23 -14.92
CA GLU A 48 4.80 5.80 -15.18
C GLU A 48 4.44 5.05 -13.88
N SER A 49 3.68 3.96 -13.99
CA SER A 49 3.37 3.04 -12.91
C SER A 49 3.11 1.64 -13.40
N LEU A 50 3.98 0.70 -13.05
CA LEU A 50 3.78 -0.75 -13.25
C LEU A 50 3.19 -1.06 -14.63
N TRP A 51 3.90 -0.64 -15.68
CA TRP A 51 3.54 -0.80 -17.10
C TRP A 51 2.36 0.06 -17.59
N ASN A 52 1.95 1.06 -16.82
CA ASN A 52 0.96 2.05 -17.23
C ASN A 52 1.62 3.43 -17.32
N ASN A 53 1.27 4.17 -18.35
CA ASN A 53 1.74 5.53 -18.56
C ASN A 53 0.61 6.50 -18.27
N TRP A 54 0.97 7.58 -17.60
CA TRP A 54 0.18 8.78 -17.52
C TRP A 54 0.70 9.73 -18.58
N LEU A 55 -0.19 10.19 -19.44
CA LEU A 55 0.12 11.11 -20.52
C LEU A 55 -0.65 12.40 -20.29
N LEU A 56 -0.02 13.54 -20.53
CA LEU A 56 -0.68 14.82 -20.62
C LEU A 56 -0.64 15.28 -22.08
N ARG A 57 -1.81 15.60 -22.62
CA ARG A 57 -1.95 16.21 -23.94
C ARG A 57 -2.97 17.33 -23.87
N LEU A 58 -2.95 18.21 -24.86
CA LEU A 58 -4.06 19.14 -25.09
C LEU A 58 -5.03 18.53 -26.09
N GLU A 59 -6.30 18.78 -25.88
CA GLU A 59 -7.33 18.59 -26.87
C GLU A 59 -7.98 19.96 -27.15
N THR A 60 -8.53 20.09 -28.35
CA THR A 60 -9.19 21.32 -28.80
C THR A 60 -10.60 20.97 -29.24
N ASP A 61 -11.53 21.87 -28.95
CA ASP A 61 -12.85 21.93 -29.59
C ASP A 61 -12.99 23.26 -30.35
N ASP A 62 -14.20 23.60 -30.80
CA ASP A 62 -14.43 24.79 -31.63
C ASP A 62 -13.99 26.10 -30.93
N ASN A 63 -14.01 26.16 -29.59
CA ASN A 63 -13.80 27.40 -28.85
C ASN A 63 -12.73 27.30 -27.76
N PHE A 64 -12.36 26.08 -27.34
CA PHE A 64 -11.51 25.86 -26.17
C PHE A 64 -10.35 24.90 -26.46
N VAL A 65 -9.27 25.12 -25.72
CA VAL A 65 -8.14 24.21 -25.54
C VAL A 65 -8.17 23.72 -24.10
N TYR A 66 -8.01 22.43 -23.88
CA TYR A 66 -8.05 21.85 -22.54
C TYR A 66 -6.97 20.78 -22.36
N PRO A 67 -6.32 20.73 -21.19
CA PRO A 67 -5.47 19.59 -20.84
C PRO A 67 -6.30 18.33 -20.64
N VAL A 68 -5.73 17.21 -21.07
CA VAL A 68 -6.26 15.88 -20.87
C VAL A 68 -5.16 15.00 -20.30
N ILE A 69 -5.37 14.52 -19.07
CA ILE A 69 -4.57 13.44 -18.50
C ILE A 69 -5.17 12.13 -19.00
N GLU A 70 -4.36 11.32 -19.67
CA GLU A 70 -4.73 10.01 -20.20
C GLU A 70 -3.94 8.91 -19.51
N TYR A 71 -4.64 7.90 -18.99
CA TYR A 71 -4.09 6.68 -18.44
C TYR A 71 -4.03 5.58 -19.51
N ARG A 72 -2.82 5.18 -19.90
CA ARG A 72 -2.59 4.09 -20.87
C ARG A 72 -1.91 2.90 -20.24
N SER A 73 -2.55 1.74 -20.30
CA SER A 73 -1.87 0.47 -20.04
C SER A 73 -1.08 0.00 -21.25
N GLN A 74 0.17 -0.41 -21.03
CA GLN A 74 0.99 -1.06 -22.05
C GLN A 74 0.80 -2.60 -22.08
N GLY A 75 0.11 -3.18 -21.09
CA GLY A 75 0.03 -4.63 -20.91
C GLY A 75 -1.19 -5.27 -21.57
N ARG A 76 -1.03 -6.50 -22.10
CA ARG A 76 -2.15 -7.41 -22.47
C ARG A 76 -2.90 -7.97 -21.24
N GLY A 77 -2.39 -7.71 -20.04
CA GLY A 77 -2.97 -8.15 -18.77
C GLY A 77 -4.19 -7.34 -18.34
N HIS A 78 -4.79 -7.73 -17.21
CA HIS A 78 -5.87 -6.97 -16.61
C HIS A 78 -5.32 -5.67 -16.04
N GLU A 79 -5.90 -4.54 -16.47
CA GLU A 79 -5.55 -3.23 -15.97
C GLU A 79 -6.14 -3.08 -14.55
N PRO A 80 -5.37 -2.56 -13.59
CA PRO A 80 -5.94 -2.23 -12.30
C PRO A 80 -6.95 -1.09 -12.43
N ASP A 81 -7.99 -1.13 -11.62
CA ASP A 81 -8.77 0.06 -11.33
C ASP A 81 -7.98 0.89 -10.31
N ASN A 82 -7.77 2.16 -10.61
CA ASN A 82 -7.08 3.09 -9.74
C ASN A 82 -8.07 4.15 -9.27
N ARG A 83 -8.07 4.44 -7.97
CA ARG A 83 -8.69 5.63 -7.42
C ARG A 83 -7.59 6.65 -7.22
N VAL A 84 -7.69 7.79 -7.90
CA VAL A 84 -6.64 8.80 -7.97
C VAL A 84 -7.19 10.17 -7.61
N TRP A 85 -6.34 11.00 -7.01
CA TRP A 85 -6.49 12.45 -7.04
C TRP A 85 -5.73 12.98 -8.24
N LEU A 86 -6.40 13.81 -9.04
CA LEU A 86 -5.79 14.57 -10.13
C LEU A 86 -5.87 16.06 -9.80
N TYR A 87 -4.80 16.76 -10.13
CA TYR A 87 -4.68 18.20 -10.04
C TYR A 87 -4.18 18.73 -11.38
N LEU A 88 -4.82 19.78 -11.87
CA LEU A 88 -4.39 20.55 -13.02
C LEU A 88 -4.51 22.03 -12.70
N ASN A 89 -3.48 22.80 -13.02
CA ASN A 89 -3.52 24.25 -12.98
C ASN A 89 -3.09 24.81 -14.32
N VAL A 90 -4.04 25.47 -14.98
CA VAL A 90 -3.86 26.09 -16.29
C VAL A 90 -4.16 27.58 -16.14
N MET A 91 -3.17 28.43 -16.35
CA MET A 91 -3.34 29.90 -16.24
C MET A 91 -3.95 30.36 -14.91
N ASN A 92 -3.57 29.73 -13.79
CA ASN A 92 -4.12 29.97 -12.44
C ASN A 92 -5.58 29.52 -12.24
N ILE A 93 -6.12 28.74 -13.18
CA ILE A 93 -7.39 28.03 -13.02
C ILE A 93 -7.05 26.63 -12.53
N GLU A 94 -7.30 26.40 -11.24
CA GLU A 94 -7.06 25.12 -10.59
C GLU A 94 -8.29 24.22 -10.67
N GLU A 95 -8.07 22.97 -11.06
CA GLU A 95 -9.05 21.90 -10.98
C GLU A 95 -8.44 20.71 -10.24
N LYS A 96 -9.11 20.29 -9.17
CA LYS A 96 -8.75 19.12 -8.37
C LYS A 96 -9.95 18.18 -8.34
N SER A 97 -9.73 16.93 -8.73
CA SER A 97 -10.80 15.94 -8.80
C SER A 97 -10.33 14.58 -8.32
N GLU A 98 -11.18 13.91 -7.56
CA GLU A 98 -11.01 12.51 -7.20
C GLU A 98 -11.77 11.66 -8.20
N MET A 99 -11.10 10.66 -8.77
CA MET A 99 -11.73 9.83 -9.79
C MET A 99 -11.23 8.41 -9.87
N MET A 100 -12.02 7.64 -10.59
CA MET A 100 -11.78 6.24 -10.88
C MET A 100 -11.19 6.12 -12.29
N MET A 101 -9.89 5.81 -12.36
CA MET A 101 -9.17 5.56 -13.61
C MET A 101 -9.08 4.07 -13.88
N ASN A 102 -9.69 3.62 -14.98
CA ASN A 102 -9.76 2.22 -15.38
C ASN A 102 -9.87 2.07 -16.90
N ARG A 103 -10.18 0.87 -17.39
CA ARG A 103 -10.31 0.58 -18.83
C ARG A 103 -11.34 1.46 -19.54
N VAL A 104 -12.42 1.83 -18.85
CA VAL A 104 -13.53 2.62 -19.40
C VAL A 104 -13.25 4.11 -19.23
N ASN A 105 -12.78 4.50 -18.05
CA ASN A 105 -12.49 5.89 -17.70
C ASN A 105 -10.98 6.11 -17.73
N ARG A 106 -10.44 6.38 -18.93
CA ARG A 106 -9.00 6.57 -19.14
C ARG A 106 -8.57 8.02 -19.15
N THR A 107 -9.49 8.96 -19.23
CA THR A 107 -9.17 10.37 -19.44
C THR A 107 -9.78 11.25 -18.38
N PHE A 108 -9.04 12.28 -17.99
CA PHE A 108 -9.51 13.42 -17.22
C PHE A 108 -9.28 14.67 -18.04
N LYS A 109 -10.36 15.36 -18.38
CA LYS A 109 -10.35 16.65 -19.04
C LYS A 109 -10.35 17.73 -17.95
N GLY A 110 -9.31 18.55 -17.94
CA GLY A 110 -9.20 19.68 -17.02
C GLY A 110 -9.87 20.95 -17.56
N PRO A 111 -9.53 22.12 -17.00
CA PRO A 111 -10.22 23.35 -17.31
C PRO A 111 -9.92 23.81 -18.74
N GLY A 112 -10.97 24.18 -19.46
CA GLY A 112 -10.86 24.73 -20.81
C GLY A 112 -10.45 26.20 -20.78
N VAL A 113 -9.49 26.55 -21.64
CA VAL A 113 -9.08 27.93 -21.92
C VAL A 113 -9.60 28.30 -23.31
N SER A 114 -10.24 29.46 -23.42
CA SER A 114 -10.69 30.00 -24.70
C SER A 114 -9.50 30.12 -25.68
N ILE A 115 -9.68 29.68 -26.92
CA ILE A 115 -8.64 29.76 -27.97
C ILE A 115 -8.17 31.20 -28.20
N GLN A 116 -9.05 32.19 -27.98
CA GLN A 116 -8.70 33.60 -28.13
C GLN A 116 -7.80 34.10 -26.99
N ASP A 117 -7.90 33.46 -25.83
CA ASP A 117 -7.20 33.85 -24.60
C ASP A 117 -5.97 32.98 -24.31
N VAL A 118 -5.80 31.88 -25.05
CA VAL A 118 -4.68 30.97 -24.83
C VAL A 118 -3.36 31.60 -25.31
N PRO A 119 -2.33 31.68 -24.44
CA PRO A 119 -1.03 32.18 -24.85
C PRO A 119 -0.39 31.25 -25.87
N ASN A 120 0.52 31.80 -26.70
CA ASN A 120 1.29 30.98 -27.63
C ASN A 120 2.19 29.97 -26.90
N ASP A 121 2.66 30.33 -25.70
CA ASP A 121 3.40 29.45 -24.80
C ASP A 121 2.57 29.19 -23.53
N LEU A 122 2.10 27.96 -23.37
CA LEU A 122 1.23 27.54 -22.27
C LEU A 122 2.00 26.63 -21.31
N SER A 123 1.94 26.95 -20.02
CA SER A 123 2.47 26.10 -18.96
C SER A 123 1.32 25.48 -18.17
N ILE A 124 1.40 24.18 -17.92
CA ILE A 124 0.38 23.42 -17.20
C ILE A 124 1.06 22.71 -16.05
N GLU A 125 0.71 23.10 -14.83
CA GLU A 125 1.09 22.35 -13.64
C GLU A 125 0.11 21.19 -13.46
N TYR A 126 0.64 20.02 -13.11
CA TYR A 126 -0.15 18.82 -12.91
C TYR A 126 0.29 18.09 -11.65
N GLY A 127 -0.63 17.34 -11.07
CA GLY A 127 -0.39 16.41 -9.97
C GLY A 127 -1.24 15.16 -10.11
N ILE A 128 -0.63 13.99 -9.92
CA ILE A 128 -1.29 12.69 -9.96
C ILE A 128 -0.91 11.95 -8.70
N GLN A 129 -1.91 11.62 -7.88
CA GLN A 129 -1.71 10.89 -6.64
C GLN A 129 -2.56 9.63 -6.64
N LEU A 130 -1.92 8.46 -6.48
CA LEU A 130 -2.67 7.21 -6.33
C LEU A 130 -3.16 7.07 -4.89
N ILE A 131 -4.47 6.97 -4.70
CA ILE A 131 -5.11 6.78 -3.38
C ILE A 131 -5.20 5.29 -3.08
N THR A 132 -5.91 4.56 -3.94
CA THR A 132 -6.09 3.11 -3.81
C THR A 132 -6.05 2.45 -5.18
N ARG A 133 -5.70 1.16 -5.18
CA ARG A 133 -5.67 0.32 -6.38
C ARG A 133 -6.42 -0.97 -6.15
N ARG A 134 -7.11 -1.44 -7.18
CA ARG A 134 -7.77 -2.74 -7.19
C ARG A 134 -7.39 -3.53 -8.44
N PHE A 135 -6.99 -4.78 -8.26
CA PHE A 135 -6.79 -5.70 -9.38
C PHE A 135 -8.02 -6.62 -9.50
N ARG A 136 -8.72 -6.55 -10.63
CA ARG A 136 -9.92 -7.38 -10.90
C ARG A 136 -10.96 -7.25 -9.76
N ILE A 137 -11.33 -8.38 -9.14
CA ILE A 137 -12.32 -8.51 -8.07
C ILE A 137 -11.71 -8.42 -6.66
N GLU A 138 -10.41 -8.12 -6.56
CA GLU A 138 -9.74 -8.00 -5.27
C GLU A 138 -10.27 -6.78 -4.48
N PRO A 139 -10.09 -6.76 -3.15
CA PRO A 139 -10.32 -5.55 -2.37
C PRO A 139 -9.44 -4.38 -2.82
N TRP A 140 -9.86 -3.17 -2.50
CA TRP A 140 -9.07 -1.97 -2.68
C TRP A 140 -7.85 -1.97 -1.76
N ARG A 141 -6.68 -1.64 -2.32
CA ARG A 141 -5.40 -1.57 -1.63
C ARG A 141 -4.95 -0.11 -1.52
N PRO A 142 -4.69 0.43 -0.32
CA PRO A 142 -4.13 1.77 -0.19
C PRO A 142 -2.72 1.83 -0.77
N ASN A 143 -2.37 2.97 -1.38
CA ASN A 143 -0.99 3.24 -1.75
C ASN A 143 -0.25 3.82 -0.54
N LEU A 144 0.72 3.08 0.00
CA LEU A 144 1.51 3.50 1.16
C LEU A 144 2.81 4.20 0.77
N HIS A 145 3.06 4.37 -0.51
CA HIS A 145 4.35 4.86 -1.00
C HIS A 145 4.29 6.29 -1.52
N ASP A 146 3.10 6.89 -1.52
CA ASP A 146 2.88 8.23 -2.04
C ASP A 146 2.52 9.20 -0.92
N ILE A 147 3.11 10.40 -1.00
CA ILE A 147 2.79 11.49 -0.10
C ILE A 147 1.47 12.07 -0.58
N CYS A 148 0.45 12.03 0.28
CA CYS A 148 -0.83 12.63 -0.06
C CYS A 148 -0.65 14.15 -0.29
N PHE A 149 -1.17 14.68 -1.40
CA PHE A 149 -0.99 16.09 -1.77
C PHE A 149 -1.48 17.04 -0.66
N ASP A 150 -2.51 16.63 0.07
CA ASP A 150 -3.16 17.40 1.14
C ASP A 150 -2.72 17.03 2.57
N SER A 151 -1.81 16.07 2.73
CA SER A 151 -1.56 15.47 4.06
C SER A 151 -0.52 16.17 4.91
N ARG A 152 -0.08 17.39 4.54
CA ARG A 152 1.10 18.07 5.10
C ARG A 152 1.10 18.23 6.64
N ARG A 153 0.01 17.87 7.33
CA ARG A 153 -0.11 17.85 8.79
C ARG A 153 -0.57 16.52 9.43
N GLN A 154 -0.99 15.51 8.66
CA GLN A 154 -1.57 14.28 9.21
C GLN A 154 -0.88 12.99 8.77
N GLN A 155 0.04 13.04 7.80
CA GLN A 155 0.83 11.87 7.43
C GLN A 155 2.09 11.72 8.28
N LEU A 156 2.34 10.47 8.65
CA LEU A 156 3.57 9.98 9.25
C LEU A 156 4.39 9.28 8.16
N GLU A 157 5.63 9.69 7.99
CA GLU A 157 6.61 8.94 7.21
C GLU A 157 7.25 7.88 8.12
N ILE A 158 7.13 6.62 7.75
CA ILE A 158 7.78 5.51 8.45
C ILE A 158 8.86 4.94 7.54
N TYR A 159 10.10 4.96 8.00
CA TYR A 159 11.25 4.45 7.27
C TYR A 159 11.61 3.06 7.78
N SER A 160 11.65 2.09 6.86
CA SER A 160 12.02 0.70 7.15
C SER A 160 12.82 0.10 5.99
N CYS A 161 13.98 -0.48 6.29
CA CYS A 161 14.80 -1.26 5.35
C CYS A 161 14.94 -0.62 3.95
N LEU A 162 15.27 0.67 3.90
CA LEU A 162 15.44 1.49 2.68
C LEU A 162 14.17 1.97 1.97
N ARG A 163 12.98 1.78 2.55
CA ARG A 163 11.72 2.29 1.98
C ARG A 163 11.02 3.22 2.96
N SER A 164 10.46 4.30 2.41
CA SER A 164 9.52 5.16 3.12
C SER A 164 8.09 4.69 2.88
N PHE A 165 7.30 4.74 3.93
CA PHE A 165 5.87 4.48 3.93
C PHE A 165 5.16 5.72 4.48
N TYR A 166 4.10 6.16 3.81
CA TYR A 166 3.33 7.34 4.19
C TYR A 166 1.94 6.91 4.62
N VAL A 167 1.64 7.10 5.90
CA VAL A 167 0.40 6.61 6.51
C VAL A 167 -0.25 7.70 7.35
N SER A 168 -1.59 7.72 7.42
CA SER A 168 -2.29 8.61 8.35
C SER A 168 -1.91 8.30 9.80
N ARG A 169 -1.39 9.31 10.50
CA ARG A 169 -1.08 9.24 11.93
C ARG A 169 -2.32 8.91 12.75
N GLU A 170 -3.46 9.50 12.42
CA GLU A 170 -4.71 9.32 13.16
C GLU A 170 -5.16 7.85 13.10
N LEU A 171 -5.11 7.25 11.92
CA LEU A 171 -5.46 5.83 11.73
C LEU A 171 -4.51 4.90 12.49
N LEU A 172 -3.20 5.15 12.43
CA LEU A 172 -2.23 4.36 13.17
C LEU A 172 -2.36 4.52 14.68
N SER A 173 -2.52 5.76 15.16
CA SER A 173 -2.67 6.06 16.59
C SER A 173 -3.95 5.46 17.17
N PHE A 174 -5.00 5.30 16.35
CA PHE A 174 -6.22 4.61 16.75
C PHE A 174 -5.99 3.11 17.00
N HIS A 175 -5.07 2.48 16.26
CA HIS A 175 -4.83 1.04 16.30
C HIS A 175 -3.60 0.61 17.09
N SER A 176 -2.72 1.55 17.45
CA SER A 176 -1.42 1.27 18.07
C SER A 176 -1.11 2.27 19.18
N PRO A 177 -0.92 1.80 20.43
CA PRO A 177 -0.43 2.63 21.52
C PRO A 177 0.96 3.20 21.23
N TYR A 178 1.82 2.47 20.52
CA TYR A 178 3.13 2.97 20.07
C TYR A 178 2.97 4.25 19.26
N PHE A 179 2.17 4.25 18.20
CA PHE A 179 1.96 5.44 17.36
C PHE A 179 1.20 6.55 18.10
N HIS A 180 0.26 6.19 18.98
CA HIS A 180 -0.44 7.15 19.84
C HIS A 180 0.49 7.91 20.78
N SER A 181 1.53 7.24 21.29
CA SER A 181 2.50 7.84 22.22
C SER A 181 3.51 8.79 21.56
N LEU A 182 3.55 8.83 20.22
CA LEU A 182 4.51 9.67 19.50
C LEU A 182 4.15 11.16 19.64
N PRO A 183 5.14 12.05 19.83
CA PRO A 183 4.90 13.50 19.85
C PRO A 183 4.11 13.97 18.62
N PRO A 184 3.13 14.89 18.76
CA PRO A 184 2.29 15.35 17.64
C PRO A 184 3.08 15.92 16.45
N ASP A 185 4.24 16.52 16.73
CA ASP A 185 5.15 17.13 15.76
C ASP A 185 6.10 16.12 15.09
N LYS A 186 6.16 14.87 15.56
CA LYS A 186 7.02 13.82 15.00
C LYS A 186 6.56 13.40 13.59
N LYS A 187 7.16 13.93 12.53
CA LYS A 187 6.74 13.59 11.16
C LYS A 187 7.35 12.31 10.60
N LYS A 188 8.47 11.85 11.17
CA LYS A 188 9.23 10.71 10.67
C LYS A 188 9.47 9.69 11.78
N VAL A 189 9.34 8.41 11.50
CA VAL A 189 9.66 7.32 12.41
C VAL A 189 10.60 6.37 11.70
N ASP A 190 11.81 6.25 12.23
CA ASP A 190 12.76 5.24 11.77
C ASP A 190 12.54 3.98 12.59
N VAL A 191 12.18 2.89 11.92
CA VAL A 191 12.06 1.58 12.58
C VAL A 191 13.31 0.77 12.24
N ASP A 192 14.28 0.82 13.15
CA ASP A 192 15.53 0.09 13.04
C ASP A 192 15.32 -1.36 13.46
N TRP A 193 14.96 -2.20 12.49
CA TRP A 193 14.95 -3.65 12.70
C TRP A 193 16.29 -4.26 12.37
N PRO A 194 16.78 -5.21 13.20
CA PRO A 194 18.01 -5.90 12.92
C PRO A 194 17.96 -6.46 11.51
N LYS A 195 19.02 -6.17 10.74
CA LYS A 195 19.23 -6.28 9.28
C LYS A 195 18.88 -7.63 8.60
N PHE A 196 18.26 -8.56 9.31
CA PHE A 196 17.77 -9.79 8.73
C PHE A 196 16.58 -9.52 7.81
N ASP A 197 16.69 -10.12 6.62
CA ASP A 197 15.80 -10.51 5.51
C ASP A 197 14.26 -10.51 5.69
N PHE A 198 13.71 -9.76 6.64
CA PHE A 198 12.31 -9.40 6.73
C PHE A 198 12.02 -8.49 5.54
N CYS A 199 11.72 -9.12 4.41
CA CYS A 199 11.38 -8.46 3.17
C CYS A 199 10.39 -7.33 3.46
N THR A 200 10.59 -6.18 2.82
CA THR A 200 9.68 -5.03 2.76
C THR A 200 8.21 -5.42 2.61
N GLY A 201 7.93 -6.58 2.02
CA GLY A 201 6.60 -7.20 1.96
C GLY A 201 5.92 -7.44 3.31
N GLY A 202 6.62 -7.92 4.35
CA GLY A 202 6.01 -8.19 5.66
C GLY A 202 5.56 -6.90 6.37
N PHE A 203 6.40 -5.87 6.32
CA PHE A 203 6.08 -4.56 6.87
C PHE A 203 4.94 -3.86 6.10
N ASN A 204 5.03 -3.83 4.76
CA ASN A 204 3.97 -3.30 3.90
C ASN A 204 2.62 -3.99 4.18
N LEU A 205 2.65 -5.32 4.28
CA LEU A 205 1.47 -6.11 4.59
C LEU A 205 0.90 -5.81 5.98
N CYS A 206 1.76 -5.67 6.99
CA CYS A 206 1.36 -5.27 8.34
C CYS A 206 0.62 -3.93 8.33
N LEU A 207 1.19 -2.90 7.68
CA LEU A 207 0.55 -1.58 7.57
C LEU A 207 -0.78 -1.64 6.79
N ARG A 208 -0.86 -2.42 5.72
CA ARG A 208 -2.10 -2.57 4.95
C ARG A 208 -3.22 -3.19 5.79
N ILE A 209 -2.90 -4.23 6.57
CA ILE A 209 -3.86 -4.83 7.51
C ILE A 209 -4.23 -3.83 8.60
N ALA A 210 -3.25 -3.07 9.11
CA ALA A 210 -3.48 -2.04 10.13
C ALA A 210 -4.47 -0.97 9.65
N LEU A 211 -4.48 -0.67 8.34
CA LEU A 211 -5.39 0.25 7.68
C LEU A 211 -6.72 -0.39 7.27
N GLY A 212 -7.00 -1.62 7.69
CA GLY A 212 -8.26 -2.30 7.46
C GLY A 212 -8.33 -3.08 6.15
N GLU A 213 -7.20 -3.26 5.45
CA GLU A 213 -7.20 -4.15 4.29
C GLU A 213 -7.32 -5.61 4.75
N TYR A 214 -8.35 -6.30 4.25
CA TYR A 214 -8.43 -7.75 4.41
C TYR A 214 -7.43 -8.43 3.49
N VAL A 215 -6.32 -8.90 4.06
CA VAL A 215 -5.33 -9.70 3.33
C VAL A 215 -5.34 -11.13 3.83
N LYS A 216 -5.60 -12.06 2.91
CA LYS A 216 -5.48 -13.48 3.17
C LYS A 216 -3.99 -13.84 3.25
N LEU A 217 -3.53 -14.22 4.44
CA LEU A 217 -2.13 -14.61 4.68
C LEU A 217 -1.81 -16.01 4.14
N SER A 218 -2.86 -16.78 3.82
CA SER A 218 -2.74 -18.10 3.20
C SER A 218 -2.49 -17.95 1.71
N LEU A 219 -1.33 -18.45 1.26
CA LEU A 219 -1.04 -18.64 -0.16
C LEU A 219 -2.06 -19.60 -0.80
N PRO A 220 -2.22 -19.56 -2.14
CA PRO A 220 -3.06 -20.51 -2.86
C PRO A 220 -2.75 -21.96 -2.45
N PRO A 221 -3.74 -22.87 -2.56
CA PRO A 221 -3.62 -24.27 -2.08
C PRO A 221 -2.41 -25.03 -2.61
N GLU A 222 -1.84 -24.58 -3.72
CA GLU A 222 -0.72 -25.19 -4.43
C GLU A 222 0.65 -24.66 -4.00
N ALA A 223 0.70 -23.59 -3.19
CA ALA A 223 1.95 -23.02 -2.70
C ALA A 223 2.44 -23.75 -1.44
N ASP A 224 3.75 -23.98 -1.38
CA ASP A 224 4.43 -24.66 -0.26
C ASP A 224 3.99 -24.08 1.10
N VAL A 225 3.49 -24.95 1.97
CA VAL A 225 3.00 -24.67 3.34
C VAL A 225 4.01 -23.85 4.15
N ARG A 226 5.32 -24.03 3.88
CA ARG A 226 6.41 -23.29 4.53
C ARG A 226 6.32 -21.77 4.33
N LEU A 227 5.87 -21.31 3.17
CA LEU A 227 5.79 -19.88 2.84
C LEU A 227 4.63 -19.17 3.58
N CYS A 228 3.60 -19.91 3.99
CA CYS A 228 2.44 -19.37 4.70
C CYS A 228 2.74 -19.06 6.17
N SER A 229 3.47 -19.95 6.87
CA SER A 229 3.88 -19.70 8.26
C SER A 229 4.84 -18.54 8.36
N ASP A 230 5.74 -18.42 7.38
CA ASP A 230 6.75 -17.37 7.37
C ASP A 230 6.13 -16.00 7.14
N SER A 231 5.13 -15.88 6.27
CA SER A 231 4.44 -14.62 6.02
C SER A 231 3.70 -14.10 7.26
N ALA A 232 2.92 -14.96 7.93
CA ALA A 232 2.22 -14.58 9.16
C ALA A 232 3.19 -14.22 10.28
N LYS A 233 4.26 -15.00 10.48
CA LYS A 233 5.30 -14.72 11.47
C LYS A 233 5.98 -13.37 11.22
N ARG A 234 6.32 -13.05 9.97
CA ARG A 234 6.92 -11.75 9.60
C ARG A 234 5.99 -10.58 9.94
N VAL A 235 4.69 -10.72 9.65
CA VAL A 235 3.70 -9.69 9.99
C VAL A 235 3.53 -9.55 11.50
N LEU A 236 3.53 -10.66 12.25
CA LEU A 236 3.39 -10.67 13.71
C LEU A 236 4.56 -9.99 14.42
N VAL A 237 5.80 -10.26 14.01
CA VAL A 237 6.99 -9.56 14.57
C VAL A 237 6.82 -8.05 14.45
N VAL A 238 6.48 -7.56 13.25
CA VAL A 238 6.25 -6.13 13.01
C VAL A 238 5.07 -5.62 13.84
N ALA A 239 3.97 -6.37 13.90
CA ALA A 239 2.77 -5.97 14.60
C ALA A 239 2.96 -5.88 16.11
N ASP A 240 3.74 -6.78 16.71
CA ASP A 240 4.06 -6.76 18.14
C ASP A 240 4.93 -5.54 18.49
N ASP A 241 5.98 -5.30 17.71
CA ASP A 241 6.89 -4.17 17.93
C ASP A 241 6.17 -2.83 17.79
N LEU A 242 5.25 -2.73 16.82
CA LEU A 242 4.41 -1.55 16.62
C LEU A 242 3.13 -1.58 17.47
N GLN A 243 2.92 -2.59 18.30
CA GLN A 243 1.74 -2.76 19.16
C GLN A 243 0.39 -2.65 18.41
N LEU A 244 0.33 -3.20 17.20
CA LEU A 244 -0.84 -3.19 16.31
C LEU A 244 -1.79 -4.35 16.63
N ALA A 245 -2.59 -4.19 17.70
CA ALA A 245 -3.47 -5.24 18.20
C ALA A 245 -4.50 -5.74 17.16
N ASN A 246 -4.95 -4.88 16.24
CA ASN A 246 -5.85 -5.27 15.16
C ASN A 246 -5.16 -6.23 14.16
N VAL A 247 -3.89 -5.99 13.84
CA VAL A 247 -3.10 -6.86 12.96
C VAL A 247 -2.83 -8.20 13.63
N ILE A 248 -2.45 -8.21 14.91
CA ILE A 248 -2.23 -9.44 15.68
C ILE A 248 -3.48 -10.32 15.65
N ARG A 249 -4.66 -9.74 15.94
CA ARG A 249 -5.95 -10.45 15.89
C ARG A 249 -6.29 -10.97 14.49
N HIS A 250 -5.96 -10.21 13.44
CA HIS A 250 -6.16 -10.66 12.07
C HIS A 250 -5.29 -11.87 11.75
N CYS A 251 -3.99 -11.80 12.07
CA CYS A 251 -3.06 -12.91 11.91
C CYS A 251 -3.54 -14.15 12.67
N GLU A 252 -3.94 -13.98 13.93
CA GLU A 252 -4.46 -15.06 14.78
C GLU A 252 -5.67 -15.77 14.15
N ARG A 253 -6.65 -15.01 13.65
CA ARG A 253 -7.81 -15.57 12.95
C ARG A 253 -7.41 -16.36 11.71
N GLN A 254 -6.54 -15.80 10.89
CA GLN A 254 -6.05 -16.48 9.67
C GLN A 254 -5.30 -17.77 10.00
N MET A 255 -4.54 -17.80 11.09
CA MET A 255 -3.84 -19.00 11.56
C MET A 255 -4.80 -20.07 12.11
N ILE A 256 -5.87 -19.67 12.81
CA ILE A 256 -6.94 -20.61 13.24
C ILE A 256 -7.60 -21.26 12.01
N GLU A 257 -8.03 -20.45 11.04
CA GLU A 257 -8.67 -20.91 9.79
C GLU A 257 -7.74 -21.84 8.98
N GLY A 258 -6.43 -21.59 9.01
CA GLY A 258 -5.41 -22.41 8.34
C GLY A 258 -4.76 -23.49 9.21
N SER A 259 -5.22 -23.68 10.45
CA SER A 259 -4.47 -24.40 11.50
C SER A 259 -4.09 -25.84 11.17
N GLU A 260 -4.83 -26.51 10.29
CA GLU A 260 -4.55 -27.90 9.86
C GLU A 260 -3.25 -28.02 9.07
N ARG A 261 -2.75 -26.91 8.53
CA ARG A 261 -1.54 -26.87 7.71
C ARG A 261 -0.26 -26.70 8.54
N PHE A 262 -0.38 -26.37 9.82
CA PHE A 262 0.78 -26.06 10.63
C PHE A 262 1.29 -27.31 11.34
N ASP A 263 2.62 -27.44 11.40
CA ASP A 263 3.26 -28.31 12.38
C ASP A 263 2.88 -27.83 13.79
N MET A 264 2.35 -28.73 14.62
CA MET A 264 1.77 -28.37 15.92
C MET A 264 2.80 -27.70 16.84
N LYS A 265 4.05 -28.20 16.84
CA LYS A 265 5.12 -27.67 17.68
C LYS A 265 5.48 -26.25 17.28
N LYS A 266 5.69 -26.01 15.98
CA LYS A 266 5.92 -24.66 15.45
C LYS A 266 4.74 -23.73 15.70
N ALA A 267 3.52 -24.23 15.56
CA ALA A 267 2.31 -23.44 15.79
C ALA A 267 2.19 -22.97 17.24
N LEU A 268 2.44 -23.86 18.21
CA LEU A 268 2.44 -23.52 19.63
C LEU A 268 3.56 -22.53 19.96
N LEU A 269 4.78 -22.73 19.45
CA LEU A 269 5.88 -21.80 19.65
C LEU A 269 5.52 -20.39 19.14
N ILE A 270 4.95 -20.27 17.94
CA ILE A 270 4.50 -18.97 17.40
C ILE A 270 3.41 -18.36 18.29
N ALA A 271 2.45 -19.17 18.75
CA ALA A 271 1.38 -18.70 19.61
C ALA A 271 1.90 -18.21 20.97
N CYS A 272 2.89 -18.88 21.55
CA CYS A 272 3.55 -18.45 22.78
C CYS A 272 4.35 -17.16 22.57
N THR A 273 5.23 -17.15 21.56
CA THR A 273 6.13 -16.04 21.23
C THR A 273 5.38 -14.72 21.06
N HIS A 274 4.24 -14.77 20.35
CA HIS A 274 3.44 -13.59 20.02
C HIS A 274 2.16 -13.48 20.89
N ASN A 275 2.06 -14.26 21.98
CA ASN A 275 0.92 -14.26 22.91
C ASN A 275 -0.47 -14.35 22.22
N LEU A 276 -0.59 -15.24 21.23
CA LEU A 276 -1.81 -15.49 20.43
C LEU A 276 -2.76 -16.42 21.18
N ARG A 277 -3.49 -15.88 22.16
CA ARG A 277 -4.32 -16.67 23.09
C ARG A 277 -5.39 -17.54 22.43
N HIS A 278 -6.15 -17.00 21.49
CA HIS A 278 -7.20 -17.74 20.80
C HIS A 278 -6.61 -18.83 19.91
N PHE A 279 -5.49 -18.55 19.22
CA PHE A 279 -4.82 -19.57 18.42
C PHE A 279 -4.19 -20.65 19.29
N TYR A 280 -3.57 -20.29 20.42
CA TYR A 280 -3.04 -21.24 21.40
C TYR A 280 -4.14 -22.17 21.93
N HIS A 281 -5.27 -21.62 22.40
CA HIS A 281 -6.41 -22.42 22.85
C HIS A 281 -6.94 -23.35 21.76
N HIS A 282 -7.02 -22.86 20.52
CA HIS A 282 -7.44 -23.67 19.38
C HIS A 282 -6.51 -24.85 19.11
N LEU A 283 -5.19 -24.64 19.22
CA LEU A 283 -4.18 -25.69 19.04
C LEU A 283 -4.22 -26.72 20.17
N ILE A 284 -4.24 -26.25 21.42
CA ILE A 284 -4.17 -27.12 22.59
C ILE A 284 -5.41 -28.02 22.70
N ARG A 285 -6.59 -27.57 22.27
CA ARG A 285 -7.79 -28.42 22.13
C ARG A 285 -7.64 -29.62 21.20
N LYS A 286 -6.65 -29.59 20.28
CA LYS A 286 -6.36 -30.71 19.38
C LYS A 286 -5.40 -31.73 19.99
N VAL A 287 -4.77 -31.41 21.13
CA VAL A 287 -3.88 -32.32 21.86
C VAL A 287 -4.73 -33.27 22.69
N LYS A 288 -4.61 -34.58 22.42
CA LYS A 288 -5.49 -35.60 23.00
C LYS A 288 -5.17 -35.98 24.44
N ASP A 289 -3.89 -35.93 24.80
CA ASP A 289 -3.39 -36.41 26.09
C ASP A 289 -2.10 -35.68 26.51
N VAL A 290 -1.76 -35.81 27.79
CA VAL A 290 -0.58 -35.17 28.41
C VAL A 290 0.73 -35.62 27.76
N LYS A 291 0.81 -36.88 27.28
CA LYS A 291 2.00 -37.40 26.64
C LYS A 291 2.27 -36.68 25.31
N SER A 292 1.21 -36.54 24.50
CA SER A 292 1.23 -35.79 23.26
C SER A 292 1.54 -34.31 23.48
N LEU A 293 1.15 -33.73 24.62
CA LEU A 293 1.52 -32.36 24.98
C LEU A 293 3.03 -32.23 25.22
N HIS A 294 3.61 -33.15 26.00
CA HIS A 294 5.05 -33.16 26.30
C HIS A 294 5.90 -33.35 25.04
N ASP A 295 5.39 -34.10 24.05
CA ASP A 295 6.08 -34.28 22.77
C ASP A 295 6.14 -32.98 21.93
N VAL A 296 5.22 -32.04 22.19
CA VAL A 296 5.06 -30.81 21.40
C VAL A 296 5.60 -29.58 22.15
N ILE A 297 5.46 -29.53 23.48
CA ILE A 297 5.97 -28.46 24.35
C ILE A 297 7.20 -28.99 25.10
N ASP A 298 8.39 -28.58 24.65
CA ASP A 298 9.62 -28.82 25.41
C ASP A 298 9.82 -27.76 26.52
N GLU A 299 10.84 -27.99 27.35
CA GLU A 299 11.17 -27.14 28.49
C GLU A 299 11.48 -25.69 28.08
N GLU A 300 12.08 -25.49 26.90
CA GLU A 300 12.37 -24.16 26.33
C GLU A 300 11.07 -23.41 26.03
N ASN A 301 10.12 -24.05 25.32
CA ASN A 301 8.80 -23.48 25.04
C ASN A 301 8.02 -23.15 26.32
N LEU A 302 8.19 -23.94 27.38
CA LEU A 302 7.48 -23.75 28.64
C LEU A 302 8.01 -22.54 29.41
N ASN A 303 9.33 -22.31 29.35
CA ASN A 303 9.99 -21.18 29.99
C ASN A 303 9.69 -19.84 29.30
N GLU A 304 9.46 -19.85 27.98
CA GLU A 304 9.09 -18.66 27.21
C GLU A 304 7.57 -18.38 27.23
N MET A 305 6.78 -19.29 27.78
CA MET A 305 5.32 -19.19 27.73
C MET A 305 4.79 -18.04 28.59
N PRO A 306 3.96 -17.14 28.03
CA PRO A 306 3.24 -16.15 28.81
C PRO A 306 2.42 -16.81 29.93
N GLY A 307 2.45 -16.25 31.14
CA GLY A 307 1.81 -16.86 32.31
C GLY A 307 0.31 -17.14 32.15
N GLU A 308 -0.41 -16.36 31.35
CA GLU A 308 -1.81 -16.63 31.02
C GLU A 308 -2.00 -17.86 30.13
N LEU A 309 -1.07 -18.11 29.20
CA LEU A 309 -1.09 -19.34 28.40
C LEU A 309 -0.74 -20.55 29.26
N ALA A 310 0.29 -20.44 30.13
CA ALA A 310 0.67 -21.52 31.04
C ALA A 310 -0.49 -21.93 31.96
N LYS A 311 -1.22 -20.94 32.50
CA LYS A 311 -2.46 -21.19 33.27
C LYS A 311 -3.51 -21.92 32.43
N ALA A 312 -3.71 -21.52 31.17
CA ALA A 312 -4.66 -22.18 30.28
C ALA A 312 -4.27 -23.63 29.98
N THR A 313 -2.97 -23.90 29.81
CA THR A 313 -2.44 -25.26 29.61
C THR A 313 -2.72 -26.13 30.82
N VAL A 314 -2.34 -25.67 32.02
CA VAL A 314 -2.60 -26.41 33.27
C VAL A 314 -4.09 -26.67 33.44
N LYS A 315 -4.93 -25.63 33.26
CA LYS A 315 -6.37 -25.78 33.37
C LYS A 315 -6.93 -26.86 32.43
N MET A 316 -6.50 -26.89 31.16
CA MET A 316 -7.04 -27.87 30.22
C MET A 316 -6.74 -29.32 30.62
N PHE A 317 -5.52 -29.60 31.12
CA PHE A 317 -5.11 -30.97 31.43
C PHE A 317 -5.51 -31.44 32.82
N PHE A 318 -5.59 -30.55 33.81
CA PHE A 318 -5.90 -30.93 35.18
C PHE A 318 -7.38 -30.82 35.52
N ASP A 319 -8.13 -29.88 34.91
CA ASP A 319 -9.54 -29.67 35.24
C ASP A 319 -10.50 -30.38 34.28
N GLY A 320 -9.98 -31.01 33.21
CA GLY A 320 -10.77 -31.79 32.24
C GLY A 320 -11.93 -31.03 31.57
N SER A 321 -11.99 -29.71 31.73
CA SER A 321 -13.15 -28.87 31.43
C SER A 321 -12.78 -27.78 30.43
N LEU A 322 -13.57 -27.71 29.36
CA LEU A 322 -13.60 -26.61 28.41
C LEU A 322 -14.62 -25.56 28.82
#